data_AF-A0A9E4FW74-F1
#
_entry.id   AF-A0A9E4FW74-F1
#
_cell.length_a   1.000
_cell.length_b   1.000
_cell.length_c   1.000
_cell.angle_alpha   90.00
_cell.angle_beta   90.00
_cell.angle_gamma   90.00
#
_symmetry.space_group_name_H-M   'P 1'
#
loop_
_entity.id
_entity.type
_entity.pdbx_description
1 polymer ?
#
loop_
_entity_poly.entity_id
_entity_poly.type
_entity_poly.pdbx_seq_one_letter_code
_entity_poly.pdbx_strand_id
1 'polypeptide(L)' 'MTILLRACPRCAGDLHAAADIYGPYNKCVQCGYTYDLPTRPPVALAPEAAEQLANRPVPKAA' A
#
# COMPACT_ATOMS: atom_id res chain seq x y z
N MET A 1 -12.53 -12.47 10.83
CA MET A 1 -13.26 -12.53 9.55
C MET A 1 -13.99 -11.21 9.36
N THR A 2 -13.35 -10.24 8.70
CA THR A 2 -13.90 -8.88 8.54
C THR A 2 -14.23 -8.64 7.08
N ILE A 3 -15.44 -8.13 6.80
CA ILE A 3 -15.90 -7.76 5.46
C ILE A 3 -16.09 -6.24 5.42
N LEU A 4 -15.52 -5.58 4.40
CA LEU A 4 -15.72 -4.18 4.10
C LEU A 4 -16.71 -4.06 2.94
N LEU A 5 -17.90 -3.55 3.22
CA LEU A 5 -18.99 -3.46 2.24
C LEU A 5 -18.73 -2.35 1.22
N ARG A 6 -18.91 -2.66 -0.07
CA ARG A 6 -18.74 -1.71 -1.20
C ARG A 6 -17.40 -0.94 -1.22
N ALA A 7 -16.35 -1.54 -0.67
CA ALA A 7 -15.06 -0.89 -0.51
C ALA A 7 -14.09 -1.13 -1.69
N CYS A 8 -14.43 -2.02 -2.62
CA CYS A 8 -13.54 -2.32 -3.76
C CYS A 8 -13.46 -1.12 -4.74
N PRO A 9 -12.27 -0.55 -5.00
CA PRO A 9 -12.12 0.60 -5.90
C PRO A 9 -12.32 0.25 -7.37
N ARG A 10 -12.33 -1.04 -7.74
CA ARG A 10 -12.48 -1.50 -9.12
C ARG A 10 -13.93 -1.76 -9.53
N CYS A 11 -14.72 -2.38 -8.65
CA CYS A 11 -16.09 -2.81 -8.97
C CYS A 11 -17.15 -2.39 -7.94
N ALA A 12 -16.78 -1.62 -6.92
CA ALA A 12 -17.66 -1.26 -5.80
C ALA A 12 -18.27 -2.46 -5.05
N GLY A 13 -17.63 -3.64 -5.14
CA GLY A 13 -17.96 -4.84 -4.37
C GLY A 13 -17.34 -4.86 -2.96
N ASP A 14 -17.51 -5.98 -2.29
CA ASP A 14 -17.06 -6.21 -0.92
C ASP A 14 -15.63 -6.72 -0.88
N LEU A 15 -14.86 -6.23 0.09
CA LEU A 15 -13.51 -6.70 0.38
C LEU A 15 -13.52 -7.61 1.61
N HIS A 16 -12.81 -8.72 1.52
CA HIS A 16 -12.49 -9.59 2.64
C HIS A 16 -11.09 -9.25 3.15
N ALA A 17 -11.00 -8.91 4.44
CA ALA A 17 -9.72 -8.70 5.10
C ALA A 17 -9.16 -10.04 5.59
N ALA A 18 -7.96 -10.38 5.13
CA ALA A 18 -7.26 -11.61 5.44
C ALA A 18 -5.79 -11.31 5.80
N ALA A 19 -5.05 -12.34 6.22
CA ALA A 19 -3.63 -12.24 6.45
C ALA A 19 -2.95 -13.56 6.09
N ASP A 20 -1.75 -13.47 5.52
CA ASP A 20 -0.87 -14.60 5.21
C ASP A 20 0.53 -14.39 5.81
N ILE A 21 1.51 -15.16 5.35
CA ILE A 21 2.90 -15.07 5.81
C ILE A 21 3.60 -13.76 5.43
N TYR A 22 3.09 -13.02 4.45
CA TYR A 22 3.61 -11.72 4.02
C TYR A 22 2.93 -10.55 4.74
N GLY A 23 1.70 -10.76 5.21
CA GLY A 23 1.00 -9.80 6.04
C GLY A 23 -0.52 -9.77 5.81
N PRO A 24 -1.22 -8.78 6.39
CA PRO A 24 -2.61 -8.50 6.13
C PRO A 24 -2.80 -7.92 4.73
N TYR A 25 -3.85 -8.36 4.08
CA TYR A 25 -4.25 -7.87 2.76
C TYR A 25 -5.78 -7.85 2.66
N ASN A 26 -6.28 -7.04 1.73
CA ASN A 26 -7.69 -7.03 1.37
C ASN A 26 -7.88 -7.62 -0.02
N LYS A 27 -8.87 -8.50 -0.18
CA LYS A 27 -9.23 -9.10 -1.46
C LYS A 27 -10.72 -8.91 -1.76
N CYS A 28 -11.05 -8.46 -2.96
CA CYS A 28 -12.44 -8.36 -3.41
C CYS A 28 -13.02 -9.75 -3.70
N VAL A 29 -14.18 -10.02 -3.11
CA VAL A 29 -14.87 -11.31 -3.28
C VAL A 29 -15.48 -11.41 -4.69
N GLN A 30 -15.87 -10.30 -5.31
CA GLN A 30 -16.54 -10.30 -6.62
C GLN A 30 -15.58 -10.24 -7.81
N CYS A 31 -14.52 -9.41 -7.77
CA CYS A 31 -13.62 -9.22 -8.91
C CYS A 31 -12.18 -9.68 -8.68
N GLY A 32 -11.84 -10.15 -7.47
CA GLY A 32 -10.51 -10.64 -7.12
C GLY A 32 -9.42 -9.58 -6.92
N TYR A 33 -9.72 -8.29 -7.07
CA TYR A 33 -8.75 -7.21 -6.80
C TYR A 33 -8.17 -7.33 -5.39
N THR A 34 -6.84 -7.33 -5.27
CA THR A 34 -6.13 -7.57 -4.01
C THR A 34 -5.09 -6.47 -3.80
N TYR A 35 -4.95 -6.01 -2.56
CA TYR A 35 -3.90 -5.07 -2.16
C TYR A 35 -3.48 -5.32 -0.71
N ASP A 36 -2.20 -5.14 -0.44
CA ASP A 36 -1.62 -5.32 0.89
C ASP A 36 -1.96 -4.15 1.80
N LEU A 37 -2.13 -4.43 3.10
CA LEU A 37 -2.27 -3.40 4.12
C LEU A 37 -0.90 -3.11 4.75
N PRO A 38 -0.52 -1.82 4.90
CA PRO A 38 0.74 -1.47 5.55
C PRO A 38 0.72 -1.95 7.01
N THR A 39 1.61 -2.89 7.34
CA THR A 39 1.77 -3.44 8.70
C THR A 39 2.67 -2.58 9.56
N ARG A 40 3.66 -1.96 8.93
CA ARG A 40 4.54 -0.98 9.57
C ARG A 40 3.99 0.39 9.23
N PRO A 41 3.89 1.33 10.20
CA PRO A 41 3.76 2.72 9.83
C PRO A 41 4.87 3.05 8.82
N PRO A 42 4.59 3.84 7.77
CA PRO A 42 5.66 4.32 6.91
C PRO A 42 6.77 4.80 7.82
N VAL A 43 7.99 4.29 7.66
CA VAL A 43 9.13 4.91 8.31
C VAL A 43 9.08 6.34 7.79
N ALA A 44 8.64 7.27 8.64
CA ALA A 44 8.71 8.67 8.32
C ALA A 44 10.18 8.87 8.00
N LEU A 45 10.48 9.12 6.72
CA LEU A 45 11.80 9.58 6.34
C LEU A 45 12.01 10.76 7.26
N ALA A 46 12.98 10.63 8.17
CA ALA A 46 13.36 11.75 9.01
C ALA A 46 13.54 12.96 8.07
N PRO A 47 13.09 14.16 8.44
CA PRO A 47 13.06 15.31 7.54
C PRO A 47 14.42 15.53 6.83
N GLU A 48 15.51 15.16 7.49
CA GLU A 48 16.88 15.12 6.94
C GLU A 48 17.05 14.23 5.69
N ALA A 49 16.41 13.06 5.61
CA ALA A 49 16.56 12.13 4.49
C ALA A 49 15.82 12.61 3.23
N ALA A 50 14.70 13.32 3.40
CA ALA A 50 13.97 13.92 2.29
C ALA A 50 14.75 15.11 1.68
N GLU A 51 15.35 15.95 2.52
CA GLU A 51 16.18 17.08 2.12
C GLU A 51 17.45 16.61 1.36
N GLN A 52 18.10 15.54 1.83
CA GLN A 52 19.28 14.99 1.16
C GLN A 52 18.95 14.40 -0.22
N LEU A 53 17.78 13.79 -0.38
CA LEU A 53 17.35 13.27 -1.68
C LEU A 53 17.01 14.40 -2.66
N ALA A 54 16.37 15.47 -2.17
CA ALA A 54 16.06 16.66 -2.96
C ALA A 54 17.32 17.39 -3.45
N ASN A 55 18.37 17.43 -2.62
CA ASN A 55 19.63 18.08 -2.93
C ASN A 55 20.65 17.15 -3.61
N ARG A 56 20.29 15.89 -3.88
CA ARG A 56 21.20 14.97 -4.56
C ARG A 56 21.41 15.43 -6.01
N PRO A 57 22.64 15.73 -6.44
CA PRO A 57 22.89 16.13 -7.81
C PRO A 57 22.50 15.00 -8.76
N VAL A 58 21.62 15.29 -9.72
CA VAL A 58 21.25 14.34 -10.76
C VAL A 58 22.49 14.16 -11.65
N PRO A 59 22.99 12.92 -11.83
CA PRO A 59 24.10 12.69 -12.74
C PRO A 59 23.67 13.15 -14.13
N LYS A 60 24.42 14.09 -14.72
CA LYS A 60 24.23 14.47 -16.11
C LYS A 60 24.53 13.23 -16.95
N ALA A 61 23.54 12.75 -17.71
CA ALA A 61 23.76 11.73 -18.72
C ALA A 61 24.84 12.24 -19.69
N ALA A 62 25.88 11.43 -19.89
CA ALA A 62 27.03 11.72 -20.75
C ALA A 62 26.67 11.61 -22.24
#